data_AF-A0A3D0HFJ5-F1
#
_entry.id   AF-A0A3D0HFJ5-F1
#
_cell.length_a   1.000
_cell.length_b   1.000
_cell.length_c   1.000
_cell.angle_alpha   90.00
_cell.angle_beta   90.00
_cell.angle_gamma   90.00
#
_symmetry.space_group_name_H-M   'P 1'
#
loop_
_entity.id
_entity.type
_entity.pdbx_description
1 polymer ?
#
loop_
_entity_poly.entity_id
_entity_poly.type
_entity_poly.pdbx_seq_one_letter_code
_entity_poly.pdbx_strand_id
1 'polypeptide(L)'
;MNDLDYKLTLRCLFETWQSMQELCETLTETEWKTATACPGWSVQDNLSHIIGTERALGGLGGTQHKATDLQHVKNSIGEMNEHEVDSRRHLTGAQVLSEFKEIVVARKLFFDSAPESYFTAESNTPIGKAPMAVFLSIRAMDSWL
;
A
#
# COMPACT_ATOMS: atom_id res chain seq x y z
N MET A 1 25.56 -1.92 7.52
CA MET A 1 24.23 -2.11 6.90
C MET A 1 23.29 -2.17 8.09
N ASN A 2 22.43 -1.16 8.28
CA ASN A 2 21.67 -1.03 9.53
C ASN A 2 20.89 -2.32 9.82
N ASP A 3 21.16 -2.95 10.95
CA ASP A 3 20.27 -3.94 11.56
C ASP A 3 18.98 -3.19 11.94
N LEU A 4 18.09 -3.04 10.95
CA LEU A 4 16.79 -2.45 11.17
C LEU A 4 16.00 -3.41 12.06
N ASP A 5 15.62 -2.97 13.26
CA ASP A 5 14.75 -3.76 14.13
C ASP A 5 13.40 -3.96 13.45
N TYR A 6 13.15 -5.16 12.92
CA TYR A 6 11.92 -5.47 12.20
C TYR A 6 10.68 -5.30 13.08
N LYS A 7 10.80 -5.42 14.40
CA LYS A 7 9.68 -5.21 15.33
C LYS A 7 9.31 -3.73 15.40
N LEU A 8 10.32 -2.85 15.43
CA LEU A 8 10.11 -1.41 15.31
C LEU A 8 9.47 -1.08 13.96
N THR A 9 9.96 -1.67 12.87
CA THR A 9 9.38 -1.47 11.53
C THR A 9 7.91 -1.87 11.47
N LEU A 10 7.56 -3.06 11.96
CA LEU A 10 6.17 -3.53 11.98
C LEU A 10 5.28 -2.62 12.82
N ARG A 11 5.77 -2.17 13.97
CA ARG A 11 5.03 -1.22 14.81
C ARG A 11 4.75 0.08 14.06
N CYS A 12 5.76 0.68 13.42
CA CYS A 12 5.56 1.90 12.63
C CYS A 12 4.61 1.70 11.44
N LEU A 13 4.69 0.55 10.77
CA LEU A 13 3.78 0.20 9.67
C LEU A 13 2.33 0.09 10.16
N PHE A 14 2.10 -0.60 11.28
CA PHE A 14 0.76 -0.76 11.85
C PHE A 14 0.19 0.54 12.42
N GLU A 15 1.01 1.35 13.10
CA GLU A 15 0.62 2.70 13.55
C GLU A 15 0.21 3.56 12.34
N THR A 16 0.96 3.48 11.24
CA THR A 16 0.64 4.20 10.00
C THR A 16 -0.70 3.75 9.42
N TRP A 17 -0.92 2.45 9.23
CA TRP A 17 -2.19 1.94 8.71
C TRP A 17 -3.37 2.25 9.62
N GLN A 18 -3.16 2.26 10.94
CA GLN A 18 -4.19 2.68 11.88
C GLN A 18 -4.54 4.16 11.68
N SER A 19 -3.56 5.06 11.64
CA SER A 19 -3.81 6.49 11.42
C SER A 19 -4.49 6.76 10.07
N MET A 20 -4.13 6.01 9.02
CA MET A 20 -4.83 6.09 7.74
C MET A 20 -6.29 5.68 7.85
N GLN A 21 -6.59 4.56 8.52
CA GLN A 21 -7.98 4.12 8.71
C GLN A 21 -8.78 5.16 9.47
N GLU A 22 -8.24 5.69 10.57
CA GLU A 22 -8.89 6.71 11.40
C GLU A 22 -9.17 8.00 10.61
N LEU A 23 -8.23 8.47 9.80
CA LEU A 23 -8.45 9.60 8.89
C LEU A 23 -9.56 9.29 7.88
N CYS A 24 -9.44 8.16 7.20
CA CYS A 24 -10.33 7.75 6.12
C CYS A 24 -11.78 7.54 6.59
N GLU A 25 -12.00 7.15 7.84
CA GLU A 25 -13.32 7.06 8.47
C GLU A 25 -14.05 8.41 8.58
N THR A 26 -13.31 9.51 8.61
CA THR A 26 -13.89 10.87 8.74
C THR A 26 -14.23 11.53 7.41
N LEU A 27 -13.75 10.98 6.30
CA LEU A 27 -13.88 11.60 4.98
C LEU A 27 -15.28 11.38 4.39
N THR A 28 -15.85 12.46 3.86
CA THR A 28 -17.00 12.40 2.96
C THR A 28 -16.60 11.85 1.59
N GLU A 29 -17.57 11.37 0.82
CA GLU A 29 -17.31 10.87 -0.54
C GLU A 29 -16.66 11.95 -1.44
N THR A 30 -17.03 13.22 -1.28
CA THR A 30 -16.40 14.32 -2.01
C THR A 30 -14.92 14.48 -1.63
N GLU A 31 -14.57 14.36 -0.35
CA GLU A 31 -13.18 14.44 0.11
C GLU A 31 -12.36 13.25 -0.40
N TRP A 32 -12.92 12.05 -0.45
CA TRP A 32 -12.30 10.88 -1.08
C TRP A 32 -11.91 11.10 -2.54
N LYS A 33 -12.73 11.84 -3.29
CA LYS A 33 -12.49 12.16 -4.71
C LYS A 33 -11.64 13.41 -4.90
N THR A 34 -11.15 14.03 -3.83
CA THR A 34 -10.28 15.21 -3.92
C THR A 34 -8.93 14.83 -4.51
N ALA A 35 -8.45 15.63 -5.49
CA ALA A 35 -7.15 15.43 -6.11
C ALA A 35 -6.00 15.69 -5.11
N THR A 36 -4.93 14.91 -5.25
CA THR A 36 -3.72 15.00 -4.42
C THR A 36 -2.60 15.71 -5.19
N ALA A 37 -1.43 15.85 -4.55
CA ALA A 37 -0.22 16.31 -5.23
C ALA A 37 0.37 15.26 -6.19
N CYS A 38 -0.03 13.99 -6.07
CA CYS A 38 0.32 12.96 -7.03
C CYS A 38 -0.53 13.13 -8.30
N PRO A 39 0.08 13.45 -9.47
CA PRO A 39 -0.69 13.78 -10.67
C PRO A 39 -1.63 12.65 -11.08
N GLY A 40 -2.90 12.98 -11.29
CA GLY A 40 -3.93 12.02 -11.70
C GLY A 40 -4.54 11.21 -10.55
N TRP A 41 -4.08 11.38 -9.31
CA TRP A 41 -4.54 10.60 -8.16
C TRP A 41 -5.36 11.44 -7.19
N SER A 42 -6.50 10.89 -6.78
CA SER A 42 -7.34 11.33 -5.67
C SER A 42 -6.91 10.70 -4.34
N VAL A 43 -7.49 11.14 -3.22
CA VAL A 43 -7.28 10.52 -1.90
C VAL A 43 -7.62 9.02 -1.93
N GLN A 44 -8.67 8.63 -2.67
CA GLN A 44 -9.02 7.22 -2.87
C GLN A 44 -7.94 6.44 -3.63
N ASP A 45 -7.30 7.06 -4.61
CA ASP A 45 -6.25 6.43 -5.40
C ASP A 45 -5.01 6.16 -4.55
N ASN A 46 -4.70 7.06 -3.60
CA ASN A 46 -3.67 6.81 -2.59
C ASN A 46 -3.98 5.56 -1.76
N LEU A 47 -5.20 5.38 -1.24
CA LEU A 47 -5.47 4.14 -0.50
C LEU A 47 -5.46 2.89 -1.41
N SER A 48 -5.94 3.05 -2.65
CA SER A 48 -6.04 1.96 -3.63
C SER A 48 -4.68 1.38 -4.03
N HIS A 49 -3.64 2.21 -4.17
CA HIS A 49 -2.30 1.70 -4.52
C HIS A 49 -1.67 0.88 -3.37
N ILE A 50 -1.93 1.28 -2.11
CA ILE A 50 -1.46 0.54 -0.93
C ILE A 50 -2.14 -0.82 -0.88
N ILE A 51 -3.46 -0.86 -1.07
CA ILE A 51 -4.22 -2.11 -1.16
C ILE A 51 -3.61 -3.02 -2.23
N GLY A 52 -3.37 -2.50 -3.45
CA GLY A 52 -2.78 -3.28 -4.54
C GLY A 52 -1.43 -3.89 -4.17
N THR A 53 -0.54 -3.10 -3.57
CA THR A 53 0.77 -3.58 -3.15
C THR A 53 0.67 -4.63 -2.04
N GLU A 54 -0.11 -4.38 -0.99
CA GLU A 54 -0.23 -5.29 0.14
C GLU A 54 -0.96 -6.59 -0.23
N ARG A 55 -1.90 -6.55 -1.19
CA ARG A 55 -2.49 -7.75 -1.79
C ARG A 55 -1.44 -8.61 -2.48
N ALA A 56 -0.60 -8.00 -3.32
CA ALA A 56 0.47 -8.71 -4.01
C ALA A 56 1.47 -9.31 -3.02
N LEU A 57 1.91 -8.55 -2.02
CA LEU A 57 2.82 -9.03 -0.96
C LEU A 57 2.17 -10.07 -0.04
N GLY A 58 0.86 -10.04 0.12
CA GLY A 58 0.06 -11.05 0.81
C GLY A 58 -0.22 -12.31 -0.01
N GLY A 59 0.28 -12.39 -1.25
CA GLY A 59 0.11 -13.56 -2.12
C GLY A 59 -1.25 -13.64 -2.83
N LEU A 60 -2.10 -12.61 -2.74
CA LEU A 60 -3.39 -12.55 -3.44
C LEU A 60 -3.26 -12.18 -4.92
N GLY A 61 -2.04 -11.85 -5.36
CA GLY A 61 -1.75 -11.38 -6.72
C GLY A 61 -2.23 -9.94 -6.97
N GLY A 62 -1.76 -9.38 -8.08
CA GLY A 62 -2.23 -8.09 -8.57
C GLY A 62 -3.49 -8.21 -9.40
N THR A 63 -4.16 -7.08 -9.61
CA THR A 63 -5.31 -6.96 -10.48
C THR A 63 -4.99 -7.39 -11.91
N GLN A 64 -5.97 -7.99 -12.57
CA GLN A 64 -5.91 -8.27 -14.02
C GLN A 64 -6.40 -7.08 -14.84
N HIS A 65 -7.00 -6.07 -14.19
CA HIS A 65 -7.43 -4.84 -14.83
C HIS A 65 -6.25 -4.09 -15.44
N LYS A 66 -6.50 -3.41 -16.55
CA LYS A 66 -5.50 -2.58 -17.25
C LYS A 66 -6.08 -1.19 -17.45
N ALA A 67 -5.53 -0.25 -16.69
CA ALA A 67 -5.84 1.17 -16.81
C ALA A 67 -5.62 1.67 -18.24
N THR A 68 -6.55 2.50 -18.73
CA THR A 68 -6.49 3.04 -20.08
C THR A 68 -5.86 4.42 -20.17
N ASP A 69 -5.94 5.21 -19.10
CA ASP A 69 -5.25 6.51 -19.01
C ASP A 69 -3.93 6.35 -18.24
N LEU A 70 -2.82 6.59 -18.93
CA LEU A 70 -1.46 6.47 -18.40
C LEU A 70 -0.66 7.77 -18.60
N GLN A 71 -1.31 8.90 -18.88
CA GLN A 71 -0.63 10.14 -19.27
C GLN A 71 0.39 10.66 -18.24
N HIS A 72 0.10 10.48 -16.94
CA HIS A 72 0.96 10.87 -15.83
C HIS A 72 2.00 9.81 -15.48
N VAL A 73 1.86 8.57 -15.96
CA VAL A 73 2.77 7.46 -15.66
C VAL A 73 4.11 7.65 -16.37
N LYS A 74 5.20 7.45 -15.62
CA LYS A 74 6.59 7.66 -16.11
C LYS A 74 7.47 6.42 -16.11
N ASN A 75 7.02 5.32 -15.51
CA ASN A 75 7.78 4.09 -15.39
C ASN A 75 6.84 2.89 -15.15
N SER A 76 7.38 1.67 -15.26
CA SER A 76 6.63 0.42 -15.16
C SER A 76 6.03 0.16 -13.76
N ILE A 77 6.66 0.68 -12.69
CA ILE A 77 6.09 0.59 -11.34
C ILE A 77 4.84 1.48 -11.24
N GLY A 78 4.92 2.70 -11.78
CA GLY A 78 3.77 3.60 -11.89
C GLY A 78 2.64 3.00 -12.71
N GLU A 79 2.94 2.30 -13.80
CA GLU A 79 1.93 1.60 -14.61
C GLU A 79 1.23 0.48 -13.81
N MET A 80 2.00 -0.32 -13.07
CA MET A 80 1.45 -1.35 -12.19
C MET A 80 0.54 -0.76 -11.10
N ASN A 81 0.98 0.35 -10.48
CA ASN A 81 0.17 1.06 -9.49
C ASN A 81 -1.10 1.63 -10.13
N GLU A 82 -1.01 2.21 -11.32
CA GLU A 82 -2.15 2.79 -12.02
C GLU A 82 -3.21 1.74 -12.36
N HIS A 83 -2.81 0.51 -12.70
CA HIS A 83 -3.76 -0.59 -12.87
C HIS A 83 -4.54 -0.92 -11.59
N GLU A 84 -3.86 -0.98 -10.44
CA GLU A 84 -4.49 -1.23 -9.14
C GLU A 84 -5.44 -0.11 -8.73
N VAL A 85 -5.01 1.13 -8.94
CA VAL A 85 -5.78 2.34 -8.69
C VAL A 85 -7.03 2.37 -9.55
N ASP A 86 -6.88 2.28 -10.86
CA ASP A 86 -7.99 2.38 -11.81
C ASP A 86 -9.03 1.27 -11.58
N SER A 87 -8.59 0.08 -11.16
CA SER A 87 -9.49 -1.03 -10.84
C SER A 87 -10.47 -0.72 -9.69
N ARG A 88 -10.17 0.28 -8.84
CA ARG A 88 -10.98 0.68 -7.68
C ARG A 88 -11.68 2.02 -7.84
N ARG A 89 -11.42 2.80 -8.89
CA ARG A 89 -12.01 4.15 -9.08
C ARG A 89 -13.54 4.17 -9.12
N HIS A 90 -14.14 3.07 -9.60
CA HIS A 90 -15.59 2.89 -9.66
C HIS A 90 -16.25 2.67 -8.29
N LEU A 91 -15.47 2.39 -7.24
CA LEU A 91 -15.95 2.20 -5.87
C LEU A 91 -16.10 3.54 -5.14
N THR A 92 -16.91 3.55 -4.09
CA THR A 92 -16.94 4.63 -3.10
C THR A 92 -15.71 4.57 -2.20
N GLY A 93 -15.35 5.69 -1.58
CA GLY A 93 -14.24 5.74 -0.62
C GLY A 93 -14.44 4.77 0.55
N ALA A 94 -15.68 4.63 1.03
CA ALA A 94 -16.03 3.69 2.08
C ALA A 94 -15.82 2.21 1.69
N GLN A 95 -16.07 1.85 0.43
CA GLN A 95 -15.80 0.48 -0.07
C GLN A 95 -14.30 0.22 -0.14
N VAL A 96 -13.50 1.18 -0.62
CA VAL A 96 -12.04 1.08 -0.66
C VAL A 96 -11.46 0.96 0.76
N LEU A 97 -11.97 1.75 1.71
CA LEU A 97 -11.58 1.65 3.13
C LEU A 97 -11.94 0.28 3.72
N SER A 98 -13.11 -0.29 3.38
CA SER A 98 -13.49 -1.64 3.82
C SER A 98 -12.50 -2.69 3.33
N GLU A 99 -12.11 -2.65 2.05
CA GLU A 99 -11.09 -3.57 1.50
C GLU A 99 -9.73 -3.36 2.20
N PHE A 100 -9.33 -2.11 2.44
CA PHE A 100 -8.08 -1.82 3.14
C PHE A 100 -8.06 -2.44 4.54
N LYS A 101 -9.16 -2.35 5.30
CA LYS A 101 -9.29 -2.97 6.62
C LYS A 101 -9.11 -4.49 6.58
N GLU A 102 -9.71 -5.15 5.59
CA GLU A 102 -9.55 -6.59 5.40
C GLU A 102 -8.09 -6.97 5.09
N ILE A 103 -7.43 -6.20 4.23
CA ILE A 103 -6.01 -6.40 3.92
C ILE A 103 -5.13 -6.18 5.14
N VAL A 104 -5.34 -5.12 5.91
CA VAL A 104 -4.59 -4.86 7.15
C VAL A 104 -4.69 -6.03 8.13
N VAL A 105 -5.90 -6.58 8.33
CA VAL A 105 -6.11 -7.76 9.19
C VAL A 105 -5.34 -8.96 8.65
N ALA A 106 -5.45 -9.28 7.36
CA ALA A 106 -4.76 -10.40 6.75
C ALA A 106 -3.22 -10.27 6.85
N ARG A 107 -2.69 -9.06 6.59
CA ARG A 107 -1.25 -8.78 6.69
C ARG A 107 -0.76 -8.89 8.12
N LYS A 108 -1.51 -8.37 9.10
CA LYS A 108 -1.14 -8.49 10.53
C LYS A 108 -1.09 -9.95 10.98
N LEU A 109 -2.11 -10.74 10.64
CA LEU A 109 -2.13 -12.18 10.93
C LEU A 109 -0.91 -12.91 10.34
N PHE A 110 -0.55 -12.58 9.09
CA PHE A 110 0.64 -13.11 8.46
C PHE A 110 1.91 -12.74 9.23
N PHE A 111 2.12 -11.45 9.54
CA PHE A 111 3.32 -10.97 10.22
C PHE A 111 3.46 -11.53 11.64
N ASP A 112 2.36 -11.69 12.38
CA ASP A 112 2.36 -12.31 13.72
C ASP A 112 2.82 -13.78 13.69
N SER A 113 2.63 -14.46 12.56
CA SER A 113 3.05 -15.86 12.35
C SER A 113 4.40 -16.03 11.65
N ALA A 114 4.94 -14.94 11.06
CA ALA A 114 6.13 -15.02 10.22
C ALA A 114 7.39 -15.20 11.08
N PRO A 115 8.32 -16.09 10.67
CA PRO A 115 9.58 -16.26 11.38
C PRO A 115 10.49 -15.04 11.18
N GLU A 116 11.42 -14.80 12.11
CA GLU A 116 12.41 -13.72 11.99
C GLU A 116 13.17 -13.73 10.65
N SER A 117 13.45 -14.93 10.12
CA SER A 117 14.11 -15.11 8.83
C SER A 117 13.34 -14.51 7.65
N TYR A 118 12.02 -14.35 7.74
CA TYR A 118 11.24 -13.64 6.71
C TYR A 118 11.66 -12.17 6.62
N PHE A 119 11.86 -11.53 7.78
CA PHE A 119 12.18 -10.10 7.86
C PHE A 119 13.64 -9.79 7.50
N THR A 120 14.55 -10.74 7.77
CA THR A 120 15.99 -10.59 7.49
C THR A 120 16.39 -11.11 6.11
N ALA A 121 15.55 -11.91 5.44
CA ALA A 121 15.81 -12.38 4.08
C ALA A 121 15.91 -11.23 3.08
N GLU A 122 16.82 -11.37 2.11
CA GLU A 122 16.99 -10.44 1.00
C GLU A 122 15.74 -10.47 0.09
N SER A 123 15.22 -9.28 -0.22
CA SER A 123 14.09 -9.06 -1.12
C SER A 123 14.43 -8.01 -2.17
N ASN A 124 13.73 -8.04 -3.30
CA ASN A 124 13.70 -6.92 -4.22
C ASN A 124 12.88 -5.79 -3.60
N THR A 125 13.42 -4.58 -3.62
CA THR A 125 12.76 -3.36 -3.13
C THR A 125 12.89 -2.25 -4.18
N PRO A 126 12.13 -1.14 -4.07
CA PRO A 126 12.27 0.00 -4.98
C PRO A 126 13.68 0.62 -4.99
N ILE A 127 14.48 0.43 -3.95
CA ILE A 127 15.84 0.95 -3.83
C ILE A 127 16.92 -0.12 -4.12
N GLY A 128 16.53 -1.27 -4.69
CA GLY A 128 17.41 -2.41 -4.95
C GLY A 128 17.22 -3.57 -3.97
N LYS A 129 18.21 -4.48 -3.89
CA LYS A 129 18.16 -5.63 -2.98
C LYS A 129 18.45 -5.21 -1.55
N ALA A 130 17.57 -5.56 -0.63
CA ALA A 130 17.71 -5.27 0.80
C ALA A 130 16.91 -6.28 1.63
N PRO A 131 17.15 -6.40 2.96
CA PRO A 131 16.29 -7.19 3.83
C PRO A 131 14.82 -6.78 3.75
N MET A 132 13.90 -7.73 3.89
CA MET A 132 12.45 -7.48 3.87
C MET A 132 12.02 -6.38 4.87
N ALA A 133 12.64 -6.30 6.05
CA ALA A 133 12.38 -5.21 6.99
C ALA A 133 12.66 -3.81 6.41
N VAL A 134 13.69 -3.66 5.56
CA VAL A 134 13.93 -2.40 4.86
C VAL A 134 12.80 -2.11 3.89
N PHE A 135 12.30 -3.12 3.16
CA PHE A 135 11.16 -2.92 2.28
C PHE A 135 9.90 -2.50 3.06
N LEU A 136 9.59 -3.16 4.18
CA LEU A 136 8.45 -2.81 5.03
C LEU A 136 8.58 -1.39 5.62
N SER A 137 9.80 -0.91 5.89
CA SER A 137 10.01 0.49 6.29
C SER A 137 9.69 1.48 5.17
N ILE A 138 10.01 1.13 3.91
CA ILE A 138 9.61 1.90 2.73
C ILE A 138 8.08 1.87 2.60
N ARG A 139 7.42 0.73 2.86
CA ARG A 139 5.94 0.63 2.84
C ARG A 139 5.28 1.58 3.85
N ALA A 140 5.86 1.73 5.04
CA ALA A 140 5.35 2.66 6.05
C ALA A 140 5.45 4.11 5.58
N MET A 141 6.56 4.50 4.94
CA MET A 141 6.71 5.83 4.33
C MET A 141 5.76 6.02 3.14
N ASP A 142 5.68 5.04 2.25
CA ASP A 142 4.86 5.05 1.02
C ASP A 142 3.37 5.24 1.30
N SER A 143 2.92 4.79 2.47
CA SER A 143 1.53 4.96 2.90
C SER A 143 1.12 6.43 3.11
N TRP A 144 2.08 7.36 3.16
CA TRP A 144 1.86 8.80 3.31
C TRP A 144 2.10 9.61 2.02
N LEU A 145 2.43 8.95 0.92
CA LEU A 145 2.68 9.60 -0.39
C LEU A 145 1.42 9.61 -1.27
#